data_AF-A0A512JMM1-F1
#
_entry.id   AF-A0A512JMM1-F1
#
_cell.length_a   1.000
_cell.length_b   1.000
_cell.length_c   1.000
_cell.angle_alpha   90.00
_cell.angle_beta   90.00
_cell.angle_gamma   90.00
#
_symmetry.space_group_name_H-M   'P 1'
#
loop_
_entity.id
_entity.type
_entity.pdbx_description
1 polymer ?
#
loop_
_entity_poly.entity_id
_entity_poly.type
_entity_poly.pdbx_seq_one_letter_code
_entity_poly.pdbx_strand_id
1 'polypeptide(L)'
;MVAPLREVRARVGAEGGHLHASFDIDVLDPGTAPAVGTAVPGGDTFREAHLIMERLHDSRLVGSLDVVELNLFLGERGRSARVRVELVASLLGRRILDRPIIDAVPHSDRLN
;
A
#
# COMPACT_ATOMS: atom_id res chain seq x y z
N MET A 1 9.06 6.13 -0.18
CA MET A 1 9.08 4.75 0.37
C MET A 1 9.30 3.56 -0.60
N VAL A 2 9.34 3.75 -1.93
CA VAL A 2 9.31 2.61 -2.89
C VAL A 2 10.57 1.72 -2.91
N ALA A 3 11.77 2.29 -2.76
CA ALA A 3 13.02 1.52 -2.85
C ALA A 3 13.20 0.52 -1.67
N PRO A 4 13.04 0.93 -0.39
CA PRO A 4 13.09 -0.01 0.74
C PRO A 4 12.06 -1.14 0.64
N LEU A 5 10.84 -0.83 0.17
CA LEU A 5 9.77 -1.81 0.00
C LEU A 5 10.17 -2.95 -0.95
N ARG A 6 10.87 -2.63 -2.04
CA ARG A 6 11.32 -3.63 -3.02
C ARG A 6 12.28 -4.63 -2.38
N GLU A 7 13.20 -4.15 -1.55
CA GLU A 7 14.18 -4.98 -0.87
C GLU A 7 13.52 -5.89 0.16
N VAL A 8 12.64 -5.35 1.01
CA VAL A 8 11.90 -6.13 2.02
C VAL A 8 11.09 -7.25 1.36
N ARG A 9 10.33 -6.94 0.30
CA ARG A 9 9.54 -7.94 -0.44
C ARG A 9 10.41 -9.04 -1.04
N ALA A 10 11.57 -8.69 -1.59
CA ALA A 10 12.48 -9.68 -2.18
C ALA A 10 13.02 -10.65 -1.12
N ARG A 11 13.40 -10.15 0.05
CA ARG A 11 13.88 -10.97 1.18
C ARG A 11 12.78 -11.89 1.70
N VAL A 12 11.61 -11.35 2.02
CA VAL A 12 10.46 -12.13 2.53
C VAL A 12 10.03 -13.19 1.52
N GLY A 13 9.97 -12.84 0.23
CA GLY A 13 9.62 -13.78 -0.83
C GLY A 13 10.63 -14.92 -1.00
N ALA A 14 11.93 -14.63 -0.87
CA ALA A 14 12.99 -15.65 -0.94
C ALA A 14 12.91 -16.67 0.20
N GLU A 15 12.38 -16.25 1.36
CA GLU A 15 12.18 -17.10 2.53
C GLU A 15 10.80 -17.78 2.54
N GLY A 16 9.94 -17.55 1.54
CA GLY A 16 8.56 -18.03 1.54
C GLY A 16 7.72 -17.46 2.70
N GLY A 17 8.11 -16.28 3.18
CA GLY A 17 7.56 -15.68 4.38
C GLY A 17 6.22 -14.98 4.15
N HIS A 18 5.58 -14.65 5.27
CA HIS A 18 4.34 -13.89 5.33
C HIS A 18 4.64 -12.43 5.71
N LEU A 19 4.08 -11.47 4.97
CA LEU A 19 4.23 -10.04 5.25
C LEU A 19 2.99 -9.51 5.99
N HIS A 20 3.19 -8.98 7.20
CA HIS A 20 2.20 -8.14 7.86
C HIS A 20 2.45 -6.68 7.50
N ALA A 21 1.44 -5.98 7.00
CA ALA A 21 1.54 -4.55 6.70
C ALA A 21 0.89 -3.75 7.84
N SER A 22 1.69 -2.92 8.53
CA SER A 22 1.14 -1.91 9.45
C SER A 22 1.28 -0.56 8.78
N PHE A 23 0.14 0.07 8.45
CA PHE A 23 0.10 1.32 7.71
C PHE A 23 -0.38 2.46 8.60
N ASP A 24 0.55 3.34 8.92
CA ASP A 24 0.27 4.61 9.56
C ASP A 24 -0.20 5.64 8.53
N ILE A 25 -1.36 6.26 8.76
CA ILE A 25 -1.88 7.30 7.85
C ILE A 25 -1.09 8.60 7.99
N ASP A 26 -0.37 8.81 9.10
CA ASP A 26 0.41 10.02 9.33
C ASP A 26 1.67 10.13 8.46
N VAL A 27 2.06 9.04 7.79
CA VAL A 27 3.14 9.02 6.78
C VAL A 27 2.77 9.84 5.54
N LEU A 28 1.48 10.10 5.34
CA LEU A 28 0.97 10.90 4.24
C LEU A 28 1.17 12.38 4.55
N ASP A 29 1.42 13.15 3.50
CA ASP A 29 1.43 14.60 3.64
C ASP A 29 0.10 15.10 4.24
N PRO A 30 0.09 16.06 5.19
CA PRO A 30 -1.12 16.57 5.81
C PRO A 30 -2.11 17.17 4.80
N GLY A 31 -1.59 17.66 3.67
CA GLY A 31 -2.40 18.10 2.54
C GLY A 31 -3.17 16.97 1.86
N THR A 32 -2.74 15.71 2.01
CA THR A 32 -3.44 14.49 1.59
C THR A 32 -4.36 13.95 2.69
N ALA A 33 -3.83 13.78 3.91
CA ALA A 33 -4.55 13.19 5.04
C ALA A 33 -4.40 14.05 6.32
N PRO A 34 -5.25 15.07 6.52
CA PRO A 34 -5.11 16.01 7.66
C PRO A 34 -5.54 15.44 9.01
N ALA A 35 -6.37 14.39 9.03
CA ALA A 35 -7.00 13.84 10.23
C ALA A 35 -6.09 12.86 11.00
N VAL A 36 -4.92 13.33 11.45
CA VAL A 36 -3.91 12.54 12.19
C VAL A 36 -3.35 13.35 13.37
N GLY A 37 -2.90 12.67 14.42
CA GLY A 37 -2.39 13.32 15.64
C GLY A 37 -1.01 13.97 15.49
N THR A 38 -0.21 13.48 14.54
CA THR A 38 1.23 13.73 14.42
C THR A 38 1.62 14.13 12.99
N ALA A 39 0.84 15.01 12.37
CA ALA A 39 1.02 15.37 10.96
C ALA A 39 2.38 16.06 10.71
N VAL A 40 3.20 15.50 9.80
CA VAL A 40 4.51 16.06 9.43
C VAL A 40 4.52 16.46 7.94
N PRO A 41 4.84 17.71 7.58
CA PRO A 41 4.93 18.15 6.18
C PRO A 41 5.99 17.38 5.38
N GLY A 42 5.72 17.16 4.09
CA GLY A 42 6.65 16.46 3.18
C GLY A 42 6.54 14.94 3.22
N GLY A 43 5.41 14.43 3.73
CA GLY A 43 5.05 13.02 3.66
C GLY A 43 4.69 12.56 2.24
N ASP A 44 4.35 11.28 2.12
CA ASP A 44 3.98 10.68 0.83
C ASP A 44 2.66 11.30 0.32
N THR A 45 2.59 11.55 -0.98
CA THR A 45 1.34 11.93 -1.65
C THR A 45 0.39 10.72 -1.76
N PHE A 46 -0.89 10.99 -2.00
CA PHE A 46 -1.87 9.91 -2.25
C PHE A 46 -1.40 8.92 -3.33
N ARG A 47 -0.80 9.42 -4.42
CA ARG A 47 -0.36 8.58 -5.53
C ARG A 47 0.82 7.68 -5.17
N GLU A 48 1.75 8.16 -4.35
CA GLU A 48 2.90 7.37 -3.90
C GLU A 48 2.44 6.25 -2.96
N ALA A 49 1.59 6.59 -2.00
CA ALA A 49 0.97 5.61 -1.11
C ALA A 49 0.13 4.58 -1.88
N HIS A 50 -0.66 5.02 -2.86
CA HIS A 50 -1.44 4.11 -3.70
C HIS A 50 -0.53 3.16 -4.49
N LEU A 51 0.56 3.65 -5.08
CA LEU A 51 1.54 2.81 -5.76
C LEU A 51 2.16 1.78 -4.82
N ILE A 52 2.46 2.14 -3.57
CA ILE A 52 2.98 1.23 -2.56
C ILE A 52 1.98 0.10 -2.27
N MET A 53 0.70 0.44 -2.12
CA MET A 53 -0.37 -0.53 -1.90
C MET A 53 -0.55 -1.48 -3.09
N GLU A 54 -0.50 -0.98 -4.33
CA GLU A 54 -0.53 -1.82 -5.54
C GLU A 54 0.68 -2.77 -5.58
N ARG A 55 1.88 -2.30 -5.24
CA ARG A 55 3.08 -3.15 -5.21
C ARG A 55 3.04 -4.20 -4.12
N LEU A 56 2.45 -3.88 -2.97
CA LEU A 56 2.19 -4.84 -1.90
C LEU A 56 1.18 -5.89 -2.36
N HIS A 57 0.08 -5.49 -3.01
CA HIS A 57 -0.89 -6.41 -3.60
C HIS A 57 -0.25 -7.37 -4.60
N ASP A 58 0.47 -6.81 -5.59
CA ASP A 58 1.13 -7.58 -6.66
C ASP A 58 2.16 -8.58 -6.12
N SER A 59 2.65 -8.38 -4.91
CA SER A 59 3.59 -9.31 -4.27
C SER A 59 2.98 -10.65 -3.89
N ARG A 60 1.67 -10.69 -3.62
CA ARG A 60 0.97 -11.85 -3.02
C ARG A 60 1.55 -12.28 -1.65
N LEU A 61 2.41 -11.47 -1.01
CA LEU A 61 3.03 -11.78 0.27
C LEU A 61 2.26 -11.24 1.49
N VAL A 62 1.42 -10.22 1.30
CA VAL A 62 0.67 -9.61 2.39
C VAL A 62 -0.51 -10.50 2.77
N GLY A 63 -0.54 -10.98 4.01
CA GLY A 63 -1.67 -11.78 4.54
C GLY A 63 -2.38 -11.16 5.74
N SER A 64 -1.84 -10.09 6.33
CA SER A 64 -2.54 -9.31 7.35
C SER A 64 -2.18 -7.83 7.28
N LEU A 65 -3.10 -6.99 7.76
CA LEU A 65 -3.05 -5.54 7.65
C LEU A 65 -3.55 -4.88 8.94
N ASP A 66 -2.75 -3.97 9.48
CA ASP A 66 -3.19 -2.96 10.43
C ASP A 66 -3.19 -1.59 9.74
N VAL A 67 -4.20 -0.79 10.05
CA VAL A 67 -4.23 0.62 9.64
C VAL A 67 -4.43 1.45 10.89
N VAL A 68 -3.60 2.46 11.11
CA VAL A 68 -3.52 3.17 12.40
C VAL A 68 -3.60 4.69 12.24
N GLU A 69 -3.60 5.41 13.37
CA GLU A 69 -3.54 6.88 13.49
C GLU A 69 -4.60 7.72 12.74
N LEU A 70 -5.76 7.15 12.43
CA LEU A 70 -6.89 7.97 11.97
C LEU A 70 -7.57 8.63 13.16
N ASN A 71 -7.53 9.96 13.22
CA ASN A 71 -8.28 10.74 14.19
C ASN A 71 -9.34 11.59 13.48
N LEU A 72 -10.58 11.09 13.46
CA LEU A 72 -11.70 11.74 12.76
C LEU A 72 -12.03 13.15 13.29
N PHE A 73 -11.66 13.46 14.54
CA PHE A 73 -11.93 14.78 15.13
C PHE A 73 -11.01 15.87 14.62
N LEU A 74 -9.83 15.51 14.08
CA LEU A 74 -8.86 16.47 13.53
C LEU A 74 -9.10 16.76 12.04
N GLY A 75 -10.00 16.02 11.40
CA GLY A 75 -10.23 16.08 9.96
C GLY A 75 -11.52 16.78 9.56
N GLU A 76 -11.54 17.27 8.31
CA GLU A 76 -12.76 17.77 7.69
C GLU A 76 -13.41 16.72 6.80
N ARG A 77 -14.75 16.62 6.89
CA ARG A 77 -15.63 15.90 5.94
C ARG A 77 -15.22 14.44 5.67
N GLY A 78 -14.55 13.79 6.62
CA GLY A 78 -14.08 12.41 6.50
C GLY A 78 -13.01 12.20 5.42
N ARG A 79 -12.27 13.24 5.03
CA ARG A 79 -11.28 13.17 3.94
C ARG A 79 -10.23 12.08 4.15
N SER A 80 -9.57 12.05 5.32
CA SER A 80 -8.56 11.01 5.62
C SER A 80 -9.16 9.62 5.69
N ALA A 81 -10.42 9.48 6.14
CA ALA A 81 -11.11 8.19 6.16
C ALA A 81 -11.32 7.65 4.74
N ARG A 82 -11.69 8.52 3.78
CA ARG A 82 -11.81 8.13 2.37
C ARG A 82 -10.47 7.75 1.76
N VAL A 83 -9.42 8.54 2.02
CA VAL A 83 -8.05 8.22 1.58
C VAL A 83 -7.64 6.84 2.10
N ARG A 84 -7.85 6.58 3.39
CA ARG A 84 -7.57 5.28 4.01
C ARG A 84 -8.31 4.13 3.32
N VAL A 85 -9.60 4.29 3.07
CA VAL A 85 -10.41 3.28 2.37
C VAL A 85 -9.88 3.02 0.96
N GLU A 86 -9.53 4.05 0.19
CA GLU A 86 -8.99 3.87 -1.16
C GLU A 86 -7.62 3.18 -1.15
N LEU A 87 -6.75 3.50 -0.19
CA LEU A 87 -5.45 2.83 -0.04
C LEU A 87 -5.60 1.35 0.35
N VAL A 88 -6.51 1.05 1.27
CA VAL A 88 -6.83 -0.35 1.64
C VAL A 88 -7.43 -1.09 0.44
N ALA A 89 -8.35 -0.46 -0.28
CA ALA A 89 -8.92 -1.06 -1.48
C ALA A 89 -7.84 -1.37 -2.53
N SER A 90 -6.87 -0.47 -2.70
CA SER A 90 -5.72 -0.68 -3.57
C SER A 90 -4.87 -1.90 -3.17
N LEU A 91 -4.58 -2.04 -1.87
CA LEU A 91 -3.89 -3.22 -1.33
C LEU A 91 -4.67 -4.52 -1.55
N LEU A 92 -5.99 -4.43 -1.54
CA LEU A 92 -6.90 -5.56 -1.82
C LEU A 92 -7.15 -5.80 -3.32
N GLY A 93 -6.48 -5.04 -4.20
CA GLY A 93 -6.48 -5.29 -5.64
C GLY A 93 -7.33 -4.33 -6.47
N ARG A 94 -7.91 -3.28 -5.87
CA ARG A 94 -8.50 -2.19 -6.65
C ARG A 94 -7.40 -1.48 -7.43
N ARG A 95 -7.56 -1.40 -8.76
CA ARG A 95 -6.63 -0.69 -9.64
C ARG A 95 -7.29 0.53 -10.24
N ILE A 96 -6.48 1.53 -10.57
CA ILE A 96 -6.94 2.75 -11.25
C ILE A 96 -7.22 2.47 -12.73
N LEU A 97 -6.49 1.52 -13.33
CA LEU A 97 -6.62 1.11 -14.73
C LEU A 97 -6.97 -0.37 -14.81
N ASP A 98 -7.99 -0.69 -15.61
CA ASP A 98 -8.29 -2.06 -16.02
C ASP A 98 -7.20 -2.55 -16.98
N ARG A 99 -6.12 -3.10 -16.42
CA ARG A 99 -5.19 -3.92 -17.20
C ARG A 99 -5.83 -5.31 -17.33
N PRO A 100 -6.09 -5.82 -18.54
CA PRO A 100 -6.47 -7.23 -18.69
C PRO A 100 -5.38 -8.07 -18.03
N ILE A 101 -5.80 -9.05 -17.23
CA ILE A 101 -4.90 -10.05 -16.68
C ILE A 101 -4.41 -10.85 -17.89
N ILE A 102 -3.25 -10.46 -18.43
CA ILE A 102 -2.49 -11.36 -19.27
C ILE A 102 -1.87 -12.31 -18.25
N ASP A 103 -2.46 -13.49 -18.10
CA ASP A 103 -1.87 -14.54 -17.27
C ASP A 103 -0.40 -14.65 -17.64
N ALA A 104 0.46 -14.42 -16.64
CA ALA A 104 1.89 -14.59 -16.81
C ALA A 104 2.09 -16.03 -17.29
N VAL A 105 2.65 -16.17 -18.49
CA VAL A 105 3.08 -17.45 -19.04
C VAL A 105 3.85 -18.21 -17.94
N PRO A 106 3.44 -19.43 -17.57
CA PRO A 106 4.15 -20.22 -16.58
C PRO A 106 5.62 -20.34 -16.98
N HIS A 107 6.52 -20.04 -16.06
CA HIS A 107 7.97 -20.15 -16.27
C HIS A 107 8.47 -21.63 -16.28
N SER A 108 7.67 -22.59 -16.77
CA SER A 108 8.01 -24.01 -16.71
C SER A 108 8.83 -24.56 -17.89
N ASP A 109 9.09 -23.79 -18.96
CA ASP A 109 9.78 -24.31 -20.14
C ASP A 109 11.24 -23.84 -20.25
N ARG A 110 12.06 -24.18 -19.25
CA ARG A 110 13.54 -24.19 -19.37
C ARG A 110 14.16 -25.46 -18.82
N LEU A 111 13.61 -26.60 -19.21
CA LEU A 111 14.35 -27.85 -19.28
C LEU A 111 14.27 -28.36 -20.73
N ASN A 112 15.26 -27.92 -21.51
CA ASN A 112 15.95 -28.64 -22.59
C ASN A 112 17.04 -27.72 -23.16
#